data_AF-A0A8W8MZ45-F1
#
_entry.id   AF-A0A8W8MZ45-F1
#
_cell.length_a   1.000
_cell.length_b   1.000
_cell.length_c   1.000
_cell.angle_alpha   90.00
_cell.angle_beta   90.00
_cell.angle_gamma   90.00
#
_symmetry.space_group_name_H-M   'P 1'
#
loop_
_entity.id
_entity.type
_entity.pdbx_description
1 polymer ?
#
loop_
_entity_poly.entity_id
_entity_poly.type
_entity_poly.pdbx_seq_one_letter_code
_entity_poly.pdbx_strand_id
1 'polypeptide(L)'
;SSDRKFPLLEEVFREFPEIPINIDIKIDDDELIEKVNALIVNYNREQITVWGNKSSSIVNKAYALNPNIPTLFSIGGVVKLILLFYSGLLPFVPLKESTLEVLMPSIFLGDDVLPIIGGKMRFVLRVLDVLLMRPALFHHLERRGIQTYLWVLNEEREFERAFKLGATGVMTDFPTKLKEYLDKNPQYRRPNSATS
;
A
#
# COMPACT_ATOMS: atom_id res chain seq x y z
N SER A 1 -12.98 -23.49 -23.37
CA SER A 1 -12.25 -22.56 -22.48
C SER A 1 -12.88 -21.17 -22.58
N SER A 2 -14.09 -21.00 -22.03
CA SER A 2 -14.83 -19.73 -21.95
C SER A 2 -14.50 -18.90 -20.70
N ASP A 3 -13.70 -19.45 -19.78
CA ASP A 3 -13.55 -18.96 -18.40
C ASP A 3 -12.45 -17.93 -18.20
N ARG A 4 -11.97 -17.28 -19.27
CA ARG A 4 -10.90 -16.28 -19.17
C ARG A 4 -11.25 -15.04 -19.97
N LYS A 5 -12.19 -14.26 -19.44
CA LYS A 5 -12.40 -12.87 -19.86
C LYS A 5 -11.82 -11.96 -18.79
N PHE A 6 -11.24 -10.84 -19.20
CA PHE A 6 -10.85 -9.80 -18.26
C PHE A 6 -12.12 -9.19 -17.67
N PRO A 7 -12.27 -9.16 -16.34
CA PRO A 7 -13.43 -8.54 -15.71
C PRO A 7 -13.41 -7.04 -15.93
N LEU A 8 -14.58 -6.43 -16.03
CA LEU A 8 -14.73 -4.98 -15.96
C LEU A 8 -14.65 -4.55 -14.49
N LEU A 9 -14.09 -3.37 -14.23
CA LEU A 9 -14.08 -2.79 -12.88
C LEU A 9 -15.50 -2.69 -12.29
N GLU A 10 -16.48 -2.38 -13.15
CA GLU A 10 -17.89 -2.32 -12.77
C GLU A 10 -18.43 -3.68 -12.28
N GLU A 11 -18.01 -4.79 -12.88
CA GLU A 11 -18.41 -6.13 -12.43
C GLU A 11 -17.82 -6.44 -11.06
N VAL A 12 -16.57 -6.03 -10.81
CA VAL A 12 -15.91 -6.18 -9.50
C VAL A 12 -16.65 -5.37 -8.43
N PHE A 13 -17.06 -4.12 -8.72
CA PHE A 13 -17.80 -3.29 -7.77
C PHE A 13 -19.19 -3.85 -7.45
N ARG A 14 -19.87 -4.45 -8.43
CA ARG A 14 -21.16 -5.13 -8.21
C ARG A 14 -21.05 -6.39 -7.37
N GLU A 15 -20.02 -7.20 -7.61
CA GLU A 15 -19.82 -8.46 -6.90
C GLU A 15 -19.36 -8.24 -5.45
N PHE A 16 -18.57 -7.19 -5.19
CA PHE A 16 -17.94 -6.94 -3.89
C PHE A 16 -18.29 -5.55 -3.32
N PRO A 17 -19.58 -5.28 -3.01
CA PRO A 17 -20.06 -3.94 -2.67
C PRO A 17 -19.47 -3.37 -1.36
N GLU A 18 -19.06 -4.23 -0.43
CA GLU A 18 -18.57 -3.81 0.90
C GLU A 18 -17.06 -4.04 1.10
N ILE A 19 -16.40 -4.75 0.18
CA ILE A 19 -14.98 -5.08 0.31
C ILE A 19 -14.15 -3.87 -0.12
N PRO A 20 -13.19 -3.40 0.68
CA PRO A 20 -12.29 -2.34 0.25
C PRO A 20 -11.44 -2.75 -0.96
N ILE A 21 -11.26 -1.85 -1.93
CA ILE A 21 -10.52 -2.12 -3.16
C ILE A 21 -9.39 -1.10 -3.34
N ASN A 22 -8.20 -1.60 -3.70
CA ASN A 22 -7.07 -0.76 -4.09
C ASN A 22 -6.88 -0.79 -5.61
N ILE A 23 -6.89 0.37 -6.24
CA ILE A 23 -6.82 0.55 -7.69
C ILE A 23 -5.51 1.24 -8.07
N ASP A 24 -4.63 0.49 -8.75
CA ASP A 24 -3.41 1.05 -9.33
C ASP A 24 -3.65 1.52 -10.77
N ILE A 25 -3.66 2.84 -10.98
CA ILE A 25 -3.84 3.45 -12.31
C ILE A 25 -2.51 3.37 -13.05
N LYS A 26 -2.42 2.44 -14.01
CA LYS A 26 -1.15 2.08 -14.67
C LYS A 26 -0.66 3.09 -15.71
N ILE A 27 -1.54 3.95 -16.23
CA ILE A 27 -1.25 4.86 -17.34
C ILE A 27 -1.63 6.28 -16.91
N ASP A 28 -0.77 7.24 -17.23
CA ASP A 28 -1.04 8.66 -17.01
C ASP A 28 -1.94 9.18 -18.15
N ASP A 29 -3.24 8.96 -17.99
CA ASP A 29 -4.28 9.31 -18.95
C ASP A 29 -5.48 9.93 -18.23
N ASP A 30 -5.86 11.15 -18.62
CA ASP A 30 -6.88 11.93 -17.91
C ASP A 30 -8.28 11.31 -18.08
N GLU A 31 -8.59 10.80 -19.27
CA GLU A 31 -9.88 10.14 -19.54
C GLU A 31 -10.03 8.86 -18.71
N LEU A 32 -8.96 8.08 -18.55
CA LEU A 32 -8.93 6.91 -17.67
C LEU A 32 -9.19 7.29 -16.21
N ILE A 33 -8.51 8.32 -15.70
CA ILE A 33 -8.68 8.79 -14.31
C ILE A 33 -10.13 9.27 -14.09
N GLU A 34 -10.70 10.02 -15.03
CA GLU A 34 -12.09 10.48 -15.00
C GLU A 34 -13.09 9.33 -15.01
N LYS A 35 -12.91 8.34 -15.88
CA LYS A 35 -13.79 7.16 -15.96
C LYS A 35 -13.72 6.30 -14.70
N VAL A 36 -12.53 6.12 -14.13
CA VAL A 36 -12.37 5.40 -12.86
C VAL A 36 -13.06 6.15 -11.72
N ASN A 37 -12.87 7.47 -11.63
CA ASN A 37 -13.57 8.31 -10.65
C ASN A 37 -15.09 8.20 -10.78
N ALA A 38 -15.62 8.32 -12.00
CA ALA A 38 -17.05 8.20 -12.25
C ALA A 38 -17.61 6.86 -11.77
N LEU A 39 -16.90 5.76 -12.00
CA LEU A 39 -17.31 4.45 -11.47
C LEU A 39 -17.27 4.40 -9.94
N ILE A 40 -16.23 4.94 -9.30
CA ILE A 40 -16.14 4.94 -7.82
C ILE A 40 -17.32 5.73 -7.21
N VAL A 41 -17.63 6.90 -7.76
CA VAL A 41 -18.75 7.76 -7.32
C VAL A 41 -20.09 7.09 -7.59
N ASN A 42 -20.31 6.55 -8.79
CA ASN A 42 -21.58 5.92 -9.17
C ASN A 42 -21.93 4.72 -8.28
N TYR A 43 -20.91 4.01 -7.79
CA TYR A 43 -21.09 2.89 -6.88
C TYR A 43 -21.02 3.28 -5.40
N ASN A 44 -20.85 4.58 -5.08
CA ASN A 44 -20.78 5.14 -3.73
C ASN A 44 -19.68 4.50 -2.87
N ARG A 45 -18.47 4.42 -3.43
CA ARG A 45 -17.33 3.68 -2.84
C ARG A 45 -16.13 4.57 -2.50
N GLU A 46 -16.28 5.89 -2.46
CA GLU A 46 -15.17 6.81 -2.21
C GLU A 46 -14.43 6.52 -0.90
N GLN A 47 -15.15 6.06 0.13
CA GLN A 47 -14.56 5.81 1.45
C GLN A 47 -13.92 4.42 1.61
N ILE A 48 -14.16 3.50 0.68
CA ILE A 48 -13.65 2.12 0.71
C ILE A 48 -12.79 1.79 -0.51
N THR A 49 -12.47 2.78 -1.33
CA THR A 49 -11.61 2.61 -2.49
C THR A 49 -10.37 3.47 -2.32
N VAL A 50 -9.20 2.86 -2.43
CA VAL A 50 -7.92 3.56 -2.52
C VAL A 50 -7.53 3.57 -3.98
N TRP A 51 -7.01 4.71 -4.46
CA TRP A 51 -6.46 4.79 -5.81
C TRP A 51 -5.13 5.53 -5.86
N GLY A 52 -4.34 5.26 -6.89
CA GLY A 52 -3.15 6.04 -7.19
C GLY A 52 -2.14 5.23 -7.98
N ASN A 53 -0.88 5.64 -7.89
CA ASN A 53 0.23 5.01 -8.58
C ASN A 53 1.56 5.47 -7.97
N LYS A 54 2.65 4.79 -8.33
CA LYS A 54 4.02 5.26 -8.02
C LYS A 54 4.35 6.65 -8.58
N SER A 55 3.66 7.08 -9.65
CA SER A 55 3.83 8.38 -10.30
C SER A 55 3.13 9.50 -9.54
N SER A 56 3.89 10.53 -9.16
CA SER A 56 3.32 11.74 -8.54
C SER A 56 2.35 12.48 -9.47
N SER A 57 2.54 12.38 -10.79
CA SER A 57 1.65 13.02 -11.78
C SER A 57 0.23 12.45 -11.65
N ILE A 58 0.11 11.13 -11.72
CA ILE A 58 -1.16 10.40 -11.61
C ILE A 58 -1.82 10.68 -10.26
N VAL A 59 -1.06 10.56 -9.15
CA VAL A 59 -1.61 10.82 -7.80
C VAL A 59 -2.08 12.27 -7.64
N ASN A 60 -1.36 13.24 -8.20
CA ASN A 60 -1.77 14.65 -8.15
C ASN A 60 -3.03 14.91 -8.97
N LYS A 61 -3.14 14.34 -10.18
CA LYS A 61 -4.33 14.42 -11.03
C LYS A 61 -5.55 13.78 -10.35
N ALA A 62 -5.38 12.56 -9.85
CA ALA A 62 -6.41 11.83 -9.10
C ALA A 62 -6.90 12.65 -7.89
N TYR A 63 -5.97 13.14 -7.05
CA TYR A 63 -6.31 13.95 -5.89
C TYR A 63 -7.00 15.28 -6.26
N ALA A 64 -6.56 15.94 -7.34
CA ALA A 64 -7.18 17.18 -7.81
C ALA A 64 -8.60 16.94 -8.35
N LEU A 65 -8.84 15.80 -9.00
CA LEU A 65 -10.15 15.43 -9.52
C LEU A 65 -11.13 15.08 -8.40
N ASN A 66 -10.71 14.27 -7.42
CA ASN A 66 -11.56 13.90 -6.29
C ASN A 66 -10.74 13.67 -5.01
N PRO A 67 -10.66 14.68 -4.10
CA PRO A 67 -9.92 14.57 -2.85
C PRO A 67 -10.62 13.70 -1.80
N ASN A 68 -11.87 13.28 -2.02
CA ASN A 68 -12.60 12.42 -1.08
C ASN A 68 -12.17 10.95 -1.18
N ILE A 69 -11.50 10.55 -2.27
CA ILE A 69 -11.00 9.19 -2.47
C ILE A 69 -9.58 9.10 -1.89
N PRO A 70 -9.33 8.21 -0.91
CA PRO A 70 -8.01 7.94 -0.35
C PRO A 70 -6.95 7.68 -1.42
N THR A 71 -5.78 8.33 -1.28
CA THR A 71 -4.65 8.18 -2.22
C THR A 71 -3.46 7.47 -1.58
N LEU A 72 -2.74 6.69 -2.39
CA LEU A 72 -1.49 6.06 -1.98
C LEU A 72 -0.28 7.00 -2.16
N PHE A 73 0.78 6.75 -1.38
CA PHE A 73 2.04 7.49 -1.54
C PHE A 73 2.72 7.18 -2.88
N SER A 74 2.95 8.21 -3.69
CA SER A 74 3.87 8.12 -4.84
C SER A 74 5.33 8.02 -4.40
N ILE A 75 6.25 7.70 -5.31
CA ILE A 75 7.70 7.68 -4.99
C ILE A 75 8.16 9.04 -4.42
N GLY A 76 7.69 10.14 -5.02
CA GLY A 76 7.99 11.48 -4.52
C GLY A 76 7.44 11.73 -3.12
N GLY A 77 6.22 11.24 -2.85
CA GLY A 77 5.61 11.26 -1.52
C GLY A 77 6.42 10.47 -0.49
N VAL A 78 6.90 9.27 -0.84
CA VAL A 78 7.74 8.44 0.03
C VAL A 78 9.07 9.12 0.34
N VAL A 79 9.73 9.72 -0.66
CA VAL A 79 10.98 10.47 -0.43
C VAL A 79 10.74 11.65 0.51
N LYS A 80 9.67 12.43 0.29
CA LYS A 80 9.27 13.52 1.18
C LYS A 80 9.01 13.02 2.60
N LEU A 81 8.29 11.91 2.75
CA LEU A 81 8.00 11.28 4.04
C LEU A 81 9.28 10.93 4.79
N ILE A 82 10.24 10.27 4.14
CA ILE A 82 11.54 9.91 4.75
C ILE A 82 12.29 11.17 5.20
N LEU A 83 12.40 12.17 4.32
CA LEU A 83 13.11 13.42 4.65
C LEU A 83 12.47 14.13 5.85
N LEU A 84 11.14 14.21 5.90
CA LEU A 84 10.40 14.79 7.02
C LEU A 84 10.55 13.97 8.31
N PHE A 85 10.55 12.65 8.21
CA PHE A 85 10.71 11.77 9.36
C PHE A 85 12.09 11.95 10.00
N TYR A 86 13.17 11.87 9.21
CA TYR A 86 14.54 11.96 9.73
C TYR A 86 14.98 13.38 10.08
N SER A 87 14.34 14.42 9.51
CA SER A 87 14.54 15.81 9.96
C SER A 87 13.73 16.17 11.21
N GLY A 88 12.81 15.31 11.65
CA GLY A 88 11.90 15.59 12.77
C GLY A 88 10.76 16.56 12.43
N LEU A 89 10.60 16.93 11.15
CA LEU A 89 9.57 17.87 10.70
C LEU A 89 8.22 17.20 10.38
N LEU A 90 8.16 15.87 10.33
CA LEU A 90 6.95 15.12 9.99
C LEU A 90 5.69 15.49 10.80
N PRO A 91 5.76 15.76 12.12
CA PRO A 91 4.59 16.17 12.90
C PRO A 91 3.98 17.50 12.46
N PHE A 92 4.75 18.37 11.79
CA PHE A 92 4.35 19.73 11.43
C PHE A 92 3.84 19.85 9.99
N VAL A 93 3.95 18.79 9.20
CA VAL A 93 3.58 18.80 7.78
C VAL A 93 2.35 17.92 7.55
N PRO A 94 1.24 18.48 7.02
CA PRO A 94 0.09 17.69 6.61
C PRO A 94 0.47 16.80 5.43
N LEU A 95 -0.02 15.56 5.47
CA LEU A 95 0.11 14.56 4.41
C LEU A 95 -1.30 14.34 3.87
N LYS A 96 -1.43 14.36 2.55
CA LYS A 96 -2.73 14.16 1.88
C LYS A 96 -3.00 12.68 1.61
N GLU A 97 -1.94 11.89 1.57
CA GLU A 97 -1.94 10.48 1.29
C GLU A 97 -2.46 9.69 2.50
N SER A 98 -3.25 8.66 2.22
CA SER A 98 -3.94 7.85 3.24
C SER A 98 -3.32 6.46 3.39
N THR A 99 -2.61 5.96 2.37
CA THR A 99 -2.00 4.63 2.40
C THR A 99 -0.54 4.64 1.93
N LEU A 100 0.37 4.20 2.80
CA LEU A 100 1.76 3.95 2.41
C LEU A 100 1.89 2.50 1.95
N GLU A 101 2.20 2.33 0.67
CA GLU A 101 2.39 1.01 0.07
C GLU A 101 3.82 0.89 -0.43
N VAL A 102 4.62 0.06 0.23
CA VAL A 102 6.05 -0.07 -0.08
C VAL A 102 6.48 -1.52 -0.17
N LEU A 103 7.39 -1.76 -1.11
CA LEU A 103 8.07 -3.04 -1.24
C LEU A 103 9.05 -3.20 -0.09
N MET A 104 8.99 -4.30 0.66
CA MET A 104 9.95 -4.57 1.74
C MET A 104 11.30 -4.97 1.13
N PRO A 105 12.35 -4.13 1.18
CA PRO A 105 13.57 -4.36 0.41
C PRO A 105 14.32 -5.62 0.84
N SER A 106 14.17 -6.04 2.10
CA SER A 106 14.83 -7.23 2.64
C SER A 106 14.51 -8.53 1.93
N ILE A 107 13.37 -8.62 1.22
CA ILE A 107 13.02 -9.82 0.45
C ILE A 107 14.07 -10.10 -0.62
N PHE A 108 14.57 -9.05 -1.28
CA PHE A 108 15.63 -9.16 -2.29
C PHE A 108 17.03 -9.30 -1.68
N LEU A 109 17.16 -9.19 -0.36
CA LEU A 109 18.42 -9.36 0.36
C LEU A 109 18.59 -10.76 0.94
N GLY A 110 17.56 -11.61 0.86
CA GLY A 110 17.60 -13.01 1.29
C GLY A 110 18.54 -13.87 0.45
N ASP A 111 18.95 -15.01 1.02
CA ASP A 111 20.04 -15.85 0.49
C ASP A 111 19.78 -16.36 -0.94
N ASP A 112 18.51 -16.51 -1.32
CA ASP A 112 18.09 -17.03 -2.63
C ASP A 112 18.28 -16.03 -3.78
N VAL A 113 18.33 -14.72 -3.50
CA VAL A 113 18.45 -13.64 -4.50
C VAL A 113 19.89 -13.06 -4.57
N LEU A 114 20.74 -13.44 -3.61
CA LEU A 114 22.13 -13.00 -3.49
C LEU A 114 23.01 -13.14 -4.74
N PRO A 115 22.88 -14.18 -5.59
CA PRO A 115 23.81 -14.36 -6.72
C PRO A 115 23.57 -13.38 -7.88
N ILE A 116 22.39 -12.74 -7.94
CA ILE A 116 21.91 -12.01 -9.11
C ILE A 116 22.14 -10.49 -8.97
N ILE A 117 22.26 -10.00 -7.73
CA ILE A 117 22.29 -8.56 -7.42
C ILE A 117 23.72 -8.10 -7.12
N GLY A 118 24.24 -7.19 -7.96
CA GLY A 118 25.57 -6.60 -7.78
C GLY A 118 25.72 -5.84 -6.45
N GLY A 119 26.94 -5.80 -5.90
CA GLY A 119 27.21 -5.28 -4.55
C GLY A 119 26.73 -3.85 -4.28
N LYS A 120 26.75 -2.96 -5.30
CA LYS A 120 26.21 -1.59 -5.18
C LYS A 120 24.70 -1.59 -4.94
N MET A 121 23.95 -2.38 -5.70
CA MET A 121 22.50 -2.47 -5.53
C MET A 121 22.14 -3.10 -4.18
N ARG A 122 22.92 -4.10 -3.74
CA ARG A 122 22.76 -4.68 -2.39
C ARG A 122 22.94 -3.63 -1.29
N PHE A 123 23.92 -2.76 -1.41
CA PHE A 123 24.11 -1.65 -0.48
C PHE A 123 22.90 -0.69 -0.48
N VAL A 124 22.42 -0.30 -1.66
CA VAL A 124 21.24 0.57 -1.80
C VAL A 124 20.01 -0.05 -1.15
N LEU A 125 19.72 -1.33 -1.41
CA LEU A 125 18.58 -2.03 -0.82
C LEU A 125 18.68 -2.10 0.71
N ARG A 126 19.88 -2.33 1.27
CA ARG A 126 20.08 -2.30 2.73
C ARG A 126 19.82 -0.91 3.31
N VAL A 127 20.29 0.14 2.64
CA VAL A 127 20.05 1.52 3.08
C VAL A 127 18.55 1.82 3.05
N LEU A 128 17.86 1.47 1.96
CA LEU A 128 16.40 1.64 1.86
C LEU A 128 15.65 0.85 2.93
N ASP A 129 16.05 -0.39 3.20
CA ASP A 129 15.48 -1.22 4.25
C ASP A 129 15.59 -0.54 5.62
N VAL A 130 16.78 -0.06 5.97
CA VAL A 130 17.04 0.64 7.24
C VAL A 130 16.26 1.96 7.34
N LEU A 131 16.08 2.67 6.23
CA LEU A 131 15.39 3.95 6.21
C LEU A 131 13.87 3.78 6.32
N LEU A 132 13.30 2.84 5.57
CA LEU A 132 11.85 2.63 5.43
C LEU A 132 11.27 1.71 6.52
N MET A 133 11.99 0.65 6.91
CA MET A 133 11.49 -0.38 7.82
C MET A 133 11.76 -0.01 9.28
N ARG A 134 11.23 1.13 9.72
CA ARG A 134 11.36 1.62 11.10
C ARG A 134 10.01 1.56 11.83
N PRO A 135 9.90 0.85 12.97
CA PRO A 135 8.66 0.82 13.75
C PRO A 135 8.15 2.22 14.14
N ALA A 136 9.07 3.13 14.47
CA ALA A 136 8.71 4.51 14.80
C ALA A 136 8.06 5.27 13.64
N LEU A 137 8.43 4.98 12.39
CA LEU A 137 7.80 5.56 11.21
C LEU A 137 6.36 5.04 11.08
N PHE A 138 6.16 3.72 11.19
CA PHE A 138 4.83 3.11 11.02
C PHE A 138 3.88 3.54 12.14
N HIS A 139 4.36 3.57 13.38
CA HIS A 139 3.60 4.08 14.52
C HIS A 139 3.21 5.56 14.36
N HIS A 140 4.09 6.37 13.77
CA HIS A 140 3.78 7.77 13.48
C HIS A 140 2.68 7.90 12.42
N LEU A 141 2.75 7.09 11.35
CA LEU A 141 1.74 7.07 10.30
C LEU A 141 0.39 6.57 10.82
N GLU A 142 0.38 5.50 11.60
CA GLU A 142 -0.81 4.94 12.23
C GLU A 142 -1.53 5.97 13.11
N ARG A 143 -0.79 6.72 13.95
CA ARG A 143 -1.36 7.81 14.76
C ARG A 143 -2.00 8.93 13.94
N ARG A 144 -1.65 9.04 12.67
CA ARG A 144 -2.23 10.00 11.72
C ARG A 144 -3.36 9.39 10.88
N GLY A 145 -3.77 8.16 11.16
CA GLY A 145 -4.77 7.44 10.39
C GLY A 145 -4.27 6.92 9.03
N ILE A 146 -2.95 6.95 8.79
CA ILE A 146 -2.36 6.47 7.54
C ILE A 146 -2.08 4.98 7.66
N GLN A 147 -2.68 4.20 6.78
CA GLN A 147 -2.53 2.75 6.74
C GLN A 147 -1.22 2.39 6.02
N THR A 148 -0.53 1.37 6.50
CA THR A 148 0.75 0.91 5.92
C THR A 148 0.62 -0.52 5.41
N TYR A 149 0.92 -0.73 4.13
CA TYR A 149 0.88 -2.04 3.47
C TYR A 149 2.25 -2.39 2.91
N LEU A 150 2.73 -3.60 3.23
CA LEU A 150 4.00 -4.11 2.72
C LEU A 150 3.76 -5.13 1.61
N TRP A 151 4.40 -4.88 0.47
CA TRP A 151 4.41 -5.75 -0.72
C TRP A 151 5.80 -6.40 -0.89
N VAL A 152 5.98 -7.46 -1.69
CA VAL A 152 5.05 -8.59 -1.83
C VAL A 152 5.61 -9.65 -0.89
N LEU A 153 4.87 -10.03 0.15
CA LEU A 153 5.34 -11.00 1.13
C LEU A 153 4.65 -12.34 0.85
N ASN A 154 5.39 -13.43 0.85
CA ASN A 154 4.88 -14.76 0.50
C ASN A 154 5.23 -15.83 1.54
N GLU A 155 6.07 -15.51 2.52
CA GLU A 155 6.50 -16.43 3.57
C GLU A 155 6.09 -15.97 4.99
N GLU A 156 5.85 -16.93 5.90
CA GLU A 156 5.43 -16.62 7.27
C GLU A 156 6.46 -15.76 8.02
N ARG A 157 7.77 -15.96 7.77
CA ARG A 157 8.84 -15.12 8.34
C ARG A 157 8.73 -13.66 7.89
N GLU A 158 8.28 -13.44 6.66
CA GLU A 158 8.10 -12.10 6.09
C GLU A 158 6.85 -11.44 6.66
N PHE A 159 5.75 -12.19 6.79
CA PHE A 159 4.54 -11.75 7.48
C PHE A 159 4.85 -11.33 8.91
N GLU A 160 5.56 -12.17 9.66
CA GLU A 160 5.95 -11.88 11.03
C GLU A 160 6.76 -10.59 11.13
N ARG A 161 7.75 -10.43 10.26
CA ARG A 161 8.55 -9.20 10.20
C ARG A 161 7.68 -7.97 9.93
N ALA A 162 6.78 -8.03 8.95
CA ALA A 162 5.92 -6.92 8.60
C ALA A 162 5.03 -6.47 9.76
N PHE A 163 4.38 -7.42 10.45
CA PHE A 163 3.51 -7.10 11.58
C PHE A 163 4.31 -6.65 12.81
N LYS A 164 5.51 -7.20 13.06
CA LYS A 164 6.42 -6.70 14.11
C LYS A 164 6.87 -5.26 13.87
N LEU A 165 6.99 -4.84 12.61
CA LEU A 165 7.30 -3.45 12.27
C LEU A 165 6.10 -2.51 12.52
N GLY A 166 4.89 -3.05 12.73
CA GLY A 166 3.67 -2.26 12.91
C GLY A 166 2.89 -2.02 11.63
N ALA A 167 3.11 -2.82 10.56
CA ALA A 167 2.33 -2.71 9.34
C ALA A 167 0.82 -2.87 9.61
N THR A 168 -0.01 -2.15 8.86
CA THR A 168 -1.47 -2.32 8.91
C THR A 168 -1.90 -3.59 8.21
N GLY A 169 -1.28 -3.91 7.08
CA GLY A 169 -1.55 -5.12 6.33
C GLY A 169 -0.37 -5.55 5.48
N VAL A 170 -0.55 -6.70 4.84
CA VAL A 170 0.43 -7.33 3.96
C VAL A 170 -0.26 -7.64 2.64
N MET A 171 0.46 -7.43 1.55
CA MET A 171 0.01 -7.76 0.22
C MET A 171 0.80 -8.97 -0.27
N THR A 172 0.08 -10.04 -0.63
CA THR A 172 0.64 -11.39 -0.85
C THR A 172 -0.04 -12.07 -2.03
N ASP A 173 0.71 -12.95 -2.71
CA ASP A 173 0.16 -13.85 -3.72
C ASP A 173 -0.57 -15.06 -3.08
N PHE A 174 -0.41 -15.26 -1.75
CA PHE A 174 -0.96 -16.39 -1.01
C PHE A 174 -1.93 -15.96 0.11
N PRO A 175 -3.12 -15.42 -0.23
CA PRO A 175 -4.07 -14.88 0.75
C PRO A 175 -4.54 -15.93 1.76
N THR A 176 -4.72 -17.20 1.36
CA THR A 176 -5.07 -18.30 2.27
C THR A 176 -3.99 -18.53 3.32
N LYS A 177 -2.71 -18.50 2.92
CA LYS A 177 -1.57 -18.67 3.84
C LYS A 177 -1.48 -17.52 4.83
N LEU A 178 -1.70 -16.28 4.37
CA LEU A 178 -1.75 -15.12 5.26
C LEU A 178 -2.92 -15.22 6.25
N LYS A 179 -4.10 -15.67 5.81
CA LYS A 179 -5.25 -15.91 6.68
C LYS A 179 -4.92 -16.93 7.78
N GLU A 180 -4.38 -18.09 7.40
CA GLU A 180 -3.97 -19.13 8.35
C GLU A 180 -2.91 -18.62 9.35
N TYR A 181 -1.94 -17.83 8.88
CA TYR A 181 -0.96 -17.19 9.73
C TYR A 181 -1.61 -16.26 10.75
N LEU A 182 -2.58 -15.43 10.34
CA LEU A 182 -3.31 -14.51 11.22
C LEU A 182 -4.24 -15.24 12.20
N ASP A 183 -4.84 -16.37 11.79
CA ASP A 183 -5.61 -17.25 12.69
C ASP A 183 -4.74 -17.82 13.82
N LYS A 184 -3.48 -18.19 13.51
CA LYS A 184 -2.50 -18.67 14.50
C LYS A 184 -1.90 -17.54 15.34
N ASN A 185 -1.93 -16.30 14.86
CA ASN A 185 -1.32 -15.12 15.48
C ASN A 185 -2.35 -13.98 15.69
N PRO A 186 -3.36 -14.17 16.55
CA PRO A 186 -4.45 -13.22 16.73
C PRO A 186 -4.00 -11.84 17.23
N GLN A 187 -2.82 -11.73 17.85
CA GLN A 187 -2.23 -10.45 18.27
C GLN A 187 -1.96 -9.48 17.12
N TYR A 188 -1.85 -9.99 15.87
CA TYR A 188 -1.69 -9.16 14.68
C TYR A 188 -3.00 -8.82 13.99
N ARG A 189 -4.14 -9.37 14.47
CA ARG A 189 -5.46 -8.92 14.02
C ARG A 189 -5.78 -7.59 14.67
N ARG A 190 -5.96 -6.56 13.85
CA ARG A 190 -6.52 -5.30 14.34
C ARG A 190 -8.01 -5.50 14.63
N PRO A 191 -8.54 -4.97 15.75
CA PRO A 191 -9.96 -4.99 16.00
C PRO A 191 -10.68 -4.22 14.87
N ASN A 192 -11.78 -4.77 14.35
CA ASN A 192 -12.58 -4.09 13.34
C ASN A 192 -13.04 -2.75 13.91
N SER A 193 -12.61 -1.64 13.30
CA SER A 193 -13.05 -0.27 13.63
C SER A 193 -14.51 0.01 13.24
N ALA A 194 -15.33 -1.03 13.06
CA ALA A 194 -16.75 -0.97 12.71
C ALA A 194 -17.68 -1.00 13.94
N THR A 195 -17.13 -0.87 15.15
CA THR A 195 -17.91 -0.76 16.40
C THR A 195 -17.37 0.38 17.26
N SER A 196 -17.65 1.62 16.86
CA SER A 196 -17.57 2.82 17.70
C SER A 196 -18.54 3.86 17.16
#